data_AF-A0A524NIC5-F1
#
_entry.id   AF-A0A524NIC5-F1
#
_cell.length_a   1.000
_cell.length_b   1.000
_cell.length_c   1.000
_cell.angle_alpha   90.00
_cell.angle_beta   90.00
_cell.angle_gamma   90.00
#
_symmetry.space_group_name_H-M   'P 1'
#
loop_
_entity.id
_entity.type
_entity.pdbx_description
1 polymer ?
#
loop_
_entity_poly.entity_id
_entity_poly.type
_entity_poly.pdbx_seq_one_letter_code
_entity_poly.pdbx_strand_id
1 'polypeptide(L)'
;MIIAPAWPIAAYGSQEATKQLAPEEKQARKEEIHEMTAFHYIDWMSLNVEDVQVGFVSLAPIFCTPTVTFEPTLEQSAPLTANEHCNLHGMWQSGSVVVEAG
;
A
#
# COMPACT_ATOMS: atom_id res chain seq x y z
N MET A 1 -1.29 -5.46 -11.34
CA MET A 1 -0.97 -6.15 -10.08
C MET A 1 -0.26 -5.17 -9.15
N ILE A 2 -0.98 -4.66 -8.15
CA ILE A 2 -0.37 -3.87 -7.07
C ILE A 2 -0.29 -4.78 -5.85
N ILE A 3 0.93 -5.04 -5.38
CA ILE A 3 1.17 -5.60 -4.06
C ILE A 3 1.31 -4.39 -3.13
N ALA A 4 0.37 -4.21 -2.21
CA ALA A 4 0.54 -3.27 -1.11
C ALA A 4 1.13 -4.05 0.09
N PRO A 5 2.44 -3.92 0.39
CA PRO A 5 2.98 -4.40 1.65
C PRO A 5 2.52 -3.48 2.78
N ALA A 6 2.27 -4.07 3.95
CA ALA A 6 1.75 -3.35 5.11
C ALA A 6 2.73 -2.42 5.84
N TRP A 7 3.92 -2.19 5.26
CA TRP A 7 4.89 -1.17 5.66
C TRP A 7 6.15 -1.22 4.77
N PRO A 8 6.85 -0.09 4.49
CA PRO A 8 6.36 1.28 4.36
C PRO A 8 5.97 1.58 2.93
N ILE A 9 4.71 1.99 2.74
CA ILE A 9 4.30 2.56 1.49
C ILE A 9 4.78 4.01 1.43
N ALA A 10 5.78 4.27 0.59
CA ALA A 10 6.40 5.57 0.47
C ALA A 10 5.40 6.63 -0.06
N ALA A 11 4.99 7.55 0.81
CA ALA A 11 4.59 8.91 0.44
C ALA A 11 4.64 9.84 1.65
N TYR A 12 5.85 10.32 1.97
CA TYR A 12 5.97 11.65 2.59
C TYR A 12 5.86 12.67 1.45
N GLY A 13 4.83 13.50 1.49
CA GLY A 13 4.60 14.54 0.49
C GLY A 13 5.67 15.64 0.51
N SER A 14 6.00 16.13 -0.69
CA SER A 14 6.65 17.40 -1.04
C SER A 14 7.92 17.79 -0.27
N GLN A 15 9.09 17.75 -0.94
CA GLN A 15 9.79 18.93 -1.48
C GLN A 15 11.01 18.46 -2.31
N GLU A 16 11.24 19.16 -3.43
CA GLU A 16 12.45 19.18 -4.26
C GLU A 16 12.80 17.95 -5.11
N ALA A 17 12.72 18.18 -6.43
CA ALA A 17 13.42 17.40 -7.43
C ALA A 17 14.94 17.56 -7.29
N THR A 18 15.65 16.49 -7.69
CA THR A 18 17.09 16.42 -8.01
C THR A 18 18.08 16.43 -6.85
N LYS A 19 18.26 15.24 -6.26
CA LYS A 19 19.61 14.76 -5.99
C LYS A 19 19.68 13.29 -6.43
N GLN A 20 20.45 13.00 -7.47
CA GLN A 20 20.85 11.64 -7.80
C GLN A 20 21.61 11.10 -6.58
N LEU A 21 20.95 10.22 -5.83
CA LEU A 21 21.55 9.55 -4.68
C LEU A 21 22.68 8.65 -5.18
N ALA A 22 23.79 8.66 -4.45
CA ALA A 22 24.99 7.89 -4.78
C ALA A 22 24.69 6.37 -4.76
N PRO A 23 25.40 5.56 -5.56
CA PRO A 23 25.13 4.12 -5.68
C PRO A 23 25.23 3.35 -4.35
N GLU A 24 25.98 3.87 -3.38
CA GLU A 24 26.20 3.25 -2.06
C GLU A 24 25.03 3.33 -1.06
N GLU A 25 23.97 4.13 -1.30
CA GLU A 25 22.79 4.21 -0.42
C GLU A 25 21.64 3.26 -0.83
N LYS A 26 21.95 2.16 -1.52
CA LYS A 26 21.03 1.01 -1.60
C LYS A 26 21.06 0.23 -0.28
N GLN A 27 20.72 0.90 0.83
CA GLN A 27 20.26 0.20 2.02
C GLN A 27 19.02 -0.57 1.58
N ALA A 28 19.12 -1.89 1.46
CA ALA A 28 17.97 -2.75 1.26
C ALA A 28 16.94 -2.37 2.32
N ARG A 29 15.86 -1.70 1.92
CA ARG A 29 14.72 -1.48 2.80
C ARG A 29 14.24 -2.86 3.18
N LYS A 30 14.54 -3.27 4.41
CA LYS A 30 13.99 -4.49 4.97
C LYS A 30 12.50 -4.25 5.08
N GLU A 31 11.73 -4.84 4.15
CA GLU A 31 10.28 -4.88 4.21
C GLU A 31 9.90 -5.69 5.45
N GLU A 32 9.65 -5.01 6.57
CA GLU A 32 9.12 -5.66 7.76
C GLU A 32 7.62 -5.84 7.57
N ILE A 33 7.22 -7.09 7.35
CA ILE A 33 5.81 -7.49 7.24
C ILE A 33 5.15 -7.21 8.60
N HIS A 34 4.05 -6.46 8.59
CA HIS A 34 3.25 -6.16 9.78
C HIS A 34 2.77 -7.45 10.47
N GLU A 35 2.69 -7.43 11.79
CA GLU A 35 2.22 -8.57 12.57
C GLU A 35 0.74 -8.89 12.30
N MET A 36 0.34 -10.16 12.41
CA MET A 36 -1.06 -10.61 12.29
C MET A 36 -1.43 -11.51 13.48
N THR A 37 -1.31 -10.96 14.68
CA THR A 37 -1.64 -11.67 15.93
C THR A 37 -3.09 -11.43 16.35
N ALA A 38 -3.54 -12.02 17.47
CA ALA A 38 -4.86 -11.74 18.03
C ALA A 38 -5.03 -10.29 18.53
N PHE A 39 -3.93 -9.58 18.81
CA PHE A 39 -3.94 -8.28 19.48
C PHE A 39 -3.41 -7.13 18.61
N HIS A 40 -2.62 -7.46 17.59
CA HIS A 40 -2.01 -6.50 16.67
C HIS A 40 -2.05 -7.07 15.26
N TYR A 41 -2.87 -6.47 14.41
CA TYR A 41 -3.18 -6.95 13.07
C TYR A 41 -3.69 -5.82 12.15
N ILE A 42 -3.55 -6.03 10.85
CA ILE A 42 -4.27 -5.25 9.83
C ILE A 42 -5.69 -5.79 9.75
N ASP A 43 -6.71 -4.92 9.88
CA ASP A 43 -8.12 -5.33 9.85
C ASP A 43 -8.71 -5.31 8.44
N TRP A 44 -8.27 -4.37 7.60
CA TRP A 44 -8.67 -4.23 6.22
C TRP A 44 -7.62 -3.52 5.35
N MET A 45 -7.74 -3.78 4.05
CA MET A 45 -7.04 -3.07 2.99
C MET A 45 -8.04 -2.66 1.92
N SER A 46 -7.86 -1.49 1.31
CA SER A 46 -8.67 -1.02 0.19
C SER A 46 -7.81 -0.56 -0.97
N LEU A 47 -8.37 -0.62 -2.18
CA LEU A 47 -7.81 -0.01 -3.37
C LEU A 47 -8.77 1.07 -3.85
N ASN A 48 -8.21 2.24 -4.17
CA ASN A 48 -8.93 3.37 -4.71
C ASN A 48 -8.37 3.72 -6.10
N VAL A 49 -9.26 4.08 -7.02
CA VAL A 49 -8.96 4.75 -8.29
C VAL A 49 -9.33 6.21 -8.09
N GLU A 50 -8.34 7.11 -8.20
CA GLU A 50 -8.49 8.49 -7.76
C GLU A 50 -9.01 8.51 -6.30
N ASP A 51 -10.20 9.07 -6.06
CA ASP A 51 -10.84 9.16 -4.75
C ASP A 51 -11.97 8.12 -4.55
N VAL A 52 -12.15 7.19 -5.49
CA VAL A 52 -13.21 6.18 -5.47
C VAL A 52 -12.66 4.83 -5.03
N GLN A 53 -13.20 4.25 -3.95
CA GLN A 53 -12.87 2.89 -3.54
C GLN A 53 -13.42 1.87 -4.55
N VAL A 54 -12.55 1.06 -5.12
CA VAL A 54 -12.88 0.02 -6.11
C VAL A 54 -12.59 -1.39 -5.61
N GLY A 55 -11.87 -1.53 -4.50
CA GLY A 55 -11.59 -2.80 -3.85
C GLY A 55 -11.54 -2.65 -2.34
N PHE A 56 -12.00 -3.67 -1.63
CA PHE A 56 -11.94 -3.73 -0.18
C PHE A 56 -11.82 -5.19 0.27
N VAL A 57 -10.92 -5.47 1.20
CA VAL A 57 -10.73 -6.79 1.80
C VAL A 57 -10.59 -6.61 3.30
N SER A 58 -11.41 -7.33 4.07
CA SER A 58 -11.19 -7.49 5.51
C SER A 58 -10.34 -8.72 5.76
N LEU A 59 -9.37 -8.61 6.67
CA LEU A 59 -8.42 -9.65 7.02
C LEU A 59 -8.74 -10.20 8.41
N ALA A 60 -8.88 -11.52 8.52
CA ALA A 60 -9.07 -12.17 9.81
C ALA A 60 -7.71 -12.23 10.56
N PRO A 61 -7.64 -11.75 11.82
CA PRO A 61 -6.43 -11.87 12.63
C PRO A 61 -5.97 -13.33 12.74
N ILE A 62 -4.66 -13.59 12.83
CA ILE A 62 -4.04 -14.93 12.94
C ILE A 62 -4.15 -15.79 11.68
N PHE A 63 -5.24 -15.67 10.91
CA PHE A 63 -5.52 -16.56 9.78
C PHE A 63 -5.08 -16.00 8.43
N CYS A 64 -4.95 -14.67 8.31
CA CYS A 64 -4.51 -14.00 7.10
C CYS A 64 -3.08 -13.47 7.22
N THR A 65 -2.37 -13.40 6.10
CA THR A 65 -1.19 -12.55 5.94
C THR A 65 -1.63 -11.15 5.50
N PRO A 66 -0.91 -10.07 5.85
CA PRO A 66 -1.29 -8.72 5.46
C PRO A 66 -0.77 -8.44 4.04
N THR A 67 -1.31 -9.17 3.08
CA THR A 67 -0.96 -9.05 1.66
C THR A 67 -2.20 -9.37 0.83
N VAL A 68 -2.64 -8.40 0.04
CA VAL A 68 -3.80 -8.51 -0.83
C VAL A 68 -3.37 -8.15 -2.26
N THR A 69 -3.87 -8.90 -3.23
CA THR A 69 -3.71 -8.59 -4.65
C THR A 69 -5.06 -8.14 -5.21
N PHE A 70 -5.08 -6.96 -5.83
CA PHE A 70 -6.23 -6.44 -6.56
C PHE A 70 -5.94 -6.47 -8.07
N GLU A 71 -6.98 -6.78 -8.85
CA GLU A 71 -6.94 -6.84 -10.31
C GLU A 71 -8.07 -5.96 -10.90
N PRO A 72 -7.97 -4.63 -10.78
CA PRO A 72 -8.95 -3.74 -11.40
C PRO A 72 -8.78 -3.72 -12.93
N THR A 73 -9.89 -3.73 -13.66
CA THR A 73 -9.95 -3.36 -15.08
C THR A 73 -10.20 -1.87 -15.17
N LEU A 74 -9.37 -1.16 -15.96
CA LEU A 74 -9.45 0.30 -16.08
C LEU A 74 -9.75 0.68 -17.53
N GLU A 75 -10.85 1.40 -17.74
CA GLU A 75 -11.21 1.94 -19.06
C GLU A 75 -10.26 3.05 -19.52
N GLN A 76 -9.63 3.74 -18.56
CA GLN A 76 -8.70 4.84 -18.77
C GLN A 76 -7.56 4.74 -17.75
N SER A 77 -6.36 5.18 -18.13
CA SER A 77 -5.22 5.23 -17.22
C SER A 77 -5.53 6.15 -16.05
N ALA A 78 -5.32 5.68 -14.83
CA ALA A 78 -5.74 6.39 -13.62
C ALA A 78 -4.76 6.19 -12.46
N PRO A 79 -4.66 7.17 -11.54
CA PRO A 79 -3.90 7.00 -10.32
C PRO A 79 -4.60 6.01 -9.39
N LEU A 80 -3.84 5.04 -8.88
CA LEU A 80 -4.26 4.11 -7.85
C LEU A 80 -3.62 4.46 -6.51
N THR A 81 -4.41 4.40 -5.45
CA THR A 81 -3.93 4.43 -4.06
C THR A 81 -4.44 3.21 -3.31
N ALA A 82 -3.63 2.69 -2.39
CA ALA A 82 -4.00 1.63 -1.47
C ALA A 82 -4.09 2.21 -0.06
N ASN A 83 -5.12 1.81 0.67
CA ASN A 83 -5.25 2.12 2.09
C ASN A 83 -5.15 0.83 2.89
N GLU A 84 -4.61 0.93 4.08
CA GLU A 84 -4.65 -0.14 5.08
C GLU A 84 -4.95 0.44 6.45
N HIS A 85 -5.50 -0.40 7.32
CA HIS A 85 -5.76 -0.02 8.69
C HIS A 85 -5.29 -1.11 9.66
N CYS A 86 -4.52 -0.68 10.66
CA CYS A 86 -4.12 -1.49 11.79
C CYS A 86 -5.04 -1.19 12.97
N ASN A 87 -5.45 -2.23 13.69
CA ASN A 87 -6.32 -2.11 14.85
C ASN A 87 -5.75 -1.22 15.98
N LEU A 88 -4.42 -1.05 16.06
CA LEU A 88 -3.74 -0.26 17.09
C LEU A 88 -3.22 1.10 16.61
N HIS A 89 -2.93 1.22 15.31
CA HIS A 89 -2.16 2.33 14.79
C HIS A 89 -2.92 3.17 13.76
N GLY A 90 -4.18 2.81 13.47
CA GLY A 90 -5.05 3.54 12.57
C GLY A 90 -4.74 3.24 11.11
N MET A 91 -4.93 4.25 10.26
CA MET A 91 -4.88 4.08 8.81
C MET A 91 -3.61 4.66 8.20
N TRP A 92 -3.10 4.00 7.16
CA TRP A 92 -2.10 4.55 6.25
C TRP A 92 -2.59 4.46 4.80
N GLN A 93 -2.13 5.40 4.00
CA GLN A 93 -2.38 5.45 2.57
C GLN A 93 -1.04 5.38 1.82
N SER A 94 -1.06 4.70 0.69
CA SER A 94 0.07 4.63 -0.22
C SER A 94 0.39 5.95 -0.92
N GLY A 95 1.57 6.02 -1.52
CA GLY A 95 1.78 6.88 -2.68
C GLY A 95 0.86 6.49 -3.83
N SER A 96 0.62 7.45 -4.73
CA SER A 96 -0.16 7.23 -5.95
C SER A 96 0.70 6.60 -7.03
N VAL A 97 0.16 5.56 -7.70
CA VAL A 97 0.78 4.93 -8.88
C VAL A 97 -0.20 5.00 -10.03
N VAL A 98 0.18 5.63 -11.14
CA VAL A 98 -0.63 5.62 -12.36
C VAL A 98 -0.52 4.25 -13.01
N VAL A 99 -1.66 3.62 -13.26
CA VAL A 99 -1.77 2.35 -13.99
C VAL A 99 -2.48 2.62 -15.32
N GLU A 100 -1.94 2.06 -16.39
CA GLU A 100 -2.51 2.21 -17.73
C GLU A 100 -3.81 1.42 -17.89
N ALA A 101 -4.69 1.91 -18.76
CA ALA A 101 -5.90 1.20 -19.16
C ALA A 101 -5.60 -0.22 -19.69
N GLY A 102 -6.48 -1.18 -19.41
CA GLY A 102 -6.32 -2.58 -19.80
C GLY A 102 -7.50 -3.45 -19.43
#